data_AF-A0A9E1N0T4-F1
#
_entry.id   AF-A0A9E1N0T4-F1
#
_cell.length_a   1.000
_cell.length_b   1.000
_cell.length_c   1.000
_cell.angle_alpha   90.00
_cell.angle_beta   90.00
_cell.angle_gamma   90.00
#
_symmetry.space_group_name_H-M   'P 1'
#
loop_
_entity.id
_entity.type
_entity.pdbx_description
1 polymer ?
#
loop_
_entity_poly.entity_id
_entity_poly.type
_entity_poly.pdbx_seq_one_letter_code
_entity_poly.pdbx_strand_id
1 'polypeptide(L)'
;GQSEDGVDFGYDADVIYHEYGHAIIDHISALGWVSADEYGMVWDGGSLNEGSADAFSMFLTEDPLMGEYAGTSGEREGPIRDLEEDRRCPEDLVGEVHADGEIWGALIWNYLDDDRLMAEQVWELQVGAASTWLYDVNWKKAGKSLANTAGELYNVGYFDGDAKEAVLEHLETFNLLDCGRVIPLDDGEEREQFIVNAGLHEEFALIPLGTQFSLDVPDEADWLRFEITDYRGSEDLGYTLFMRQDDYIEHETTTLEFIGLAIAVPTTYDLDVEGEGTGIVLELDSGTDPPLEPGNTYYFSMAGRNLGGIELLDFTAGRITVAAEWGQNQAPPDESPKGCSCDGARVPSIASLVLILLCGLGFWRRK
;
A
#
# COMPACT_ATOMS: atom_id res chain seq x y z
N GLY A 1 -27.82 1.41 -6.10
CA GLY A 1 -27.42 2.75 -6.57
C GLY A 1 -27.42 2.77 -8.09
N GLN A 2 -27.16 3.91 -8.72
CA GLN A 2 -26.95 4.00 -10.17
C GLN A 2 -25.74 4.90 -10.42
N SER A 3 -24.88 4.54 -11.37
CA SER A 3 -23.78 5.39 -11.83
C SER A 3 -24.27 6.58 -12.66
N GLU A 4 -23.41 7.59 -12.88
CA GLU A 4 -23.76 8.77 -13.67
C GLU A 4 -24.05 8.46 -15.15
N ASP A 5 -23.41 7.43 -15.70
CA ASP A 5 -23.63 6.95 -17.07
C ASP A 5 -24.78 5.94 -17.20
N GLY A 6 -25.47 5.64 -16.09
CA GLY A 6 -26.75 4.95 -16.08
C GLY A 6 -26.69 3.44 -15.78
N VAL A 7 -25.55 2.91 -15.37
CA VAL A 7 -25.41 1.52 -14.89
C VAL A 7 -26.11 1.39 -13.55
N ASP A 8 -27.16 0.57 -13.48
CA ASP A 8 -27.95 0.36 -12.26
C ASP A 8 -27.37 -0.81 -11.48
N PHE A 9 -26.73 -0.52 -10.36
CA PHE A 9 -26.06 -1.53 -9.53
C PHE A 9 -27.03 -2.57 -8.97
N GLY A 10 -28.35 -2.31 -8.98
CA GLY A 10 -29.35 -3.31 -8.61
C GLY A 10 -29.54 -4.45 -9.60
N TYR A 11 -28.88 -4.41 -10.77
CA TYR A 11 -28.83 -5.55 -11.70
C TYR A 11 -27.61 -6.45 -11.50
N ASP A 12 -26.72 -6.07 -10.60
CA ASP A 12 -25.54 -6.84 -10.25
C ASP A 12 -25.82 -7.62 -8.95
N ALA A 13 -25.76 -8.96 -9.02
CA ALA A 13 -26.06 -9.78 -7.86
C ALA A 13 -24.98 -9.61 -6.79
N ASP A 14 -23.73 -9.42 -7.20
CA ASP A 14 -22.59 -9.30 -6.31
C ASP A 14 -22.73 -8.07 -5.44
N VAL A 15 -23.15 -6.95 -6.04
CA VAL A 15 -23.40 -5.72 -5.31
C VAL A 15 -24.55 -5.91 -4.31
N ILE A 16 -25.64 -6.60 -4.69
CA ILE A 16 -26.74 -6.86 -3.74
C ILE A 16 -26.27 -7.73 -2.58
N TYR A 17 -25.46 -8.76 -2.85
CA TYR A 17 -24.95 -9.66 -1.83
C TYR A 17 -23.95 -8.96 -0.92
N HIS A 18 -23.00 -8.21 -1.48
CA HIS A 18 -22.05 -7.37 -0.75
C HIS A 18 -22.77 -6.45 0.25
N GLU A 19 -23.76 -5.69 -0.22
CA GLU A 19 -24.53 -4.78 0.64
C GLU A 19 -25.30 -5.50 1.75
N TYR A 20 -25.74 -6.74 1.50
CA TYR A 20 -26.32 -7.60 2.53
C TYR A 20 -25.26 -8.17 3.49
N GLY A 21 -24.05 -8.42 2.97
CA GLY A 21 -22.87 -8.84 3.72
C GLY A 21 -22.51 -7.86 4.83
N HIS A 22 -22.53 -6.55 4.54
CA HIS A 22 -22.38 -5.51 5.58
C HIS A 22 -23.37 -5.72 6.73
N ALA A 23 -24.66 -5.97 6.43
CA ALA A 23 -25.67 -6.16 7.47
C ALA A 23 -25.43 -7.41 8.33
N ILE A 24 -24.81 -8.46 7.78
CA ILE A 24 -24.42 -9.64 8.54
C ILE A 24 -23.26 -9.30 9.46
N ILE A 25 -22.20 -8.70 8.93
CA ILE A 25 -20.98 -8.38 9.66
C ILE A 25 -21.27 -7.39 10.79
N ASP A 26 -22.05 -6.34 10.52
CA ASP A 26 -22.51 -5.38 11.53
C ASP A 26 -23.32 -6.03 12.66
N HIS A 27 -23.98 -7.17 12.40
CA HIS A 27 -24.76 -7.87 13.42
C HIS A 27 -23.92 -8.78 14.32
N ILE A 28 -22.79 -9.29 13.82
CA ILE A 28 -21.96 -10.27 14.53
C ILE A 28 -20.67 -9.69 15.10
N SER A 29 -20.26 -8.50 14.64
CA SER A 29 -19.03 -7.83 15.04
C SER A 29 -19.31 -6.42 15.58
N ALA A 30 -18.31 -5.79 16.18
CA ALA A 30 -18.39 -4.40 16.64
C ALA A 30 -17.28 -3.54 16.00
N LEU A 31 -17.21 -3.56 14.66
CA LEU A 31 -16.18 -2.86 13.89
C LEU A 31 -16.29 -1.33 14.01
N GLY A 32 -15.13 -0.68 14.14
CA GLY A 32 -15.00 0.76 13.91
C GLY A 32 -14.70 1.04 12.44
N TRP A 33 -15.18 2.17 11.92
CA TRP A 33 -14.94 2.53 10.52
C TRP A 33 -13.56 3.14 10.28
N VAL A 34 -13.20 4.08 11.15
CA VAL A 34 -11.90 4.74 11.16
C VAL A 34 -11.50 5.02 12.60
N SER A 35 -10.23 4.83 12.92
CA SER A 35 -9.64 5.22 14.20
C SER A 35 -8.21 5.75 13.98
N ALA A 36 -7.46 5.93 15.06
CA ALA A 36 -6.09 6.42 15.01
C ALA A 36 -5.29 5.80 16.15
N ASP A 37 -4.00 5.59 15.92
CA ASP A 37 -3.05 5.11 16.92
C ASP A 37 -1.64 5.69 16.68
N GLU A 38 -0.63 5.08 17.30
CA GLU A 38 0.76 5.57 17.28
C GLU A 38 1.42 5.59 15.89
N TYR A 39 0.90 4.83 14.92
CA TYR A 39 1.47 4.82 13.57
C TYR A 39 0.75 5.75 12.59
N GLY A 40 -0.46 6.24 12.93
CA GLY A 40 -1.25 7.09 12.05
C GLY A 40 -2.75 6.78 12.12
N MET A 41 -3.45 7.00 11.00
CA MET A 41 -4.86 6.63 10.88
C MET A 41 -5.03 5.11 10.79
N VAL A 42 -6.19 4.59 11.14
CA VAL A 42 -6.47 3.14 11.11
C VAL A 42 -7.78 2.92 10.39
N TRP A 43 -7.71 2.17 9.29
CA TRP A 43 -8.83 1.85 8.41
C TRP A 43 -9.24 0.38 8.49
N ASP A 44 -8.46 -0.44 9.19
CA ASP A 44 -8.56 -1.90 9.25
C ASP A 44 -9.98 -2.42 9.53
N GLY A 45 -10.68 -1.81 10.49
CA GLY A 45 -12.05 -2.22 10.83
C GLY A 45 -13.03 -2.01 9.68
N GLY A 46 -12.86 -0.93 8.90
CA GLY A 46 -13.65 -0.70 7.71
C GLY A 46 -13.27 -1.63 6.57
N SER A 47 -11.97 -1.82 6.36
CA SER A 47 -11.45 -2.73 5.34
C SER A 47 -11.88 -4.18 5.56
N LEU A 48 -11.88 -4.65 6.82
CA LEU A 48 -12.39 -5.97 7.19
C LEU A 48 -13.90 -6.11 6.95
N ASN A 49 -14.66 -5.02 7.07
CA ASN A 49 -16.10 -5.04 6.74
C ASN A 49 -16.30 -5.17 5.22
N GLU A 50 -15.62 -4.34 4.43
CA GLU A 50 -15.65 -4.38 2.95
C GLU A 50 -15.25 -5.76 2.41
N GLY A 51 -14.10 -6.28 2.84
CA GLY A 51 -13.63 -7.59 2.40
C GLY A 51 -14.52 -8.74 2.90
N SER A 52 -15.13 -8.61 4.08
CA SER A 52 -16.09 -9.61 4.56
C SER A 52 -17.43 -9.57 3.81
N ALA A 53 -17.83 -8.40 3.32
CA ALA A 53 -18.99 -8.22 2.46
C ALA A 53 -18.75 -8.83 1.08
N ASP A 54 -17.57 -8.62 0.48
CA ASP A 54 -17.15 -9.32 -0.73
C ASP A 54 -17.14 -10.84 -0.53
N ALA A 55 -16.58 -11.32 0.58
CA ALA A 55 -16.61 -12.73 0.91
C ALA A 55 -18.02 -13.31 0.99
N PHE A 56 -18.98 -12.57 1.58
CA PHE A 56 -20.38 -12.98 1.57
C PHE A 56 -20.94 -13.14 0.14
N SER A 57 -20.56 -12.24 -0.77
CA SER A 57 -20.90 -12.38 -2.19
C SER A 57 -20.30 -13.65 -2.79
N MET A 58 -18.99 -13.88 -2.60
CA MET A 58 -18.28 -15.04 -3.15
C MET A 58 -18.86 -16.39 -2.70
N PHE A 59 -19.34 -16.51 -1.46
CA PHE A 59 -20.01 -17.74 -1.00
C PHE A 59 -21.31 -18.06 -1.77
N LEU A 60 -21.92 -17.06 -2.41
CA LEU A 60 -23.17 -17.21 -3.15
C LEU A 60 -22.96 -17.29 -4.65
N THR A 61 -21.93 -16.61 -5.17
CA THR A 61 -21.65 -16.52 -6.61
C THR A 61 -20.66 -17.58 -7.06
N GLU A 62 -19.83 -18.09 -6.13
CA GLU A 62 -18.79 -19.11 -6.36
C GLU A 62 -17.70 -18.64 -7.34
N ASP A 63 -17.36 -17.35 -7.33
CA ASP A 63 -16.33 -16.74 -8.18
C ASP A 63 -15.61 -15.56 -7.47
N PRO A 64 -14.40 -15.17 -7.93
CA PRO A 64 -13.60 -14.11 -7.31
C PRO A 64 -13.86 -12.69 -7.84
N LEU A 65 -14.73 -12.53 -8.83
CA LEU A 65 -14.90 -11.27 -9.55
C LEU A 65 -16.08 -10.50 -8.95
N MET A 66 -15.82 -9.31 -8.43
CA MET A 66 -16.86 -8.51 -7.79
C MET A 66 -17.42 -7.45 -8.75
N GLY A 67 -18.71 -7.56 -9.04
CA GLY A 67 -19.50 -6.53 -9.67
C GLY A 67 -19.15 -6.33 -11.13
N GLU A 68 -19.12 -7.38 -11.96
CA GLU A 68 -18.70 -7.25 -13.36
C GLU A 68 -19.68 -6.47 -14.22
N TYR A 69 -20.96 -6.44 -13.84
CA TYR A 69 -21.92 -5.54 -14.49
C TYR A 69 -21.74 -4.10 -14.00
N ALA A 70 -21.67 -3.89 -12.69
CA ALA A 70 -21.50 -2.57 -12.10
C ALA A 70 -20.17 -1.90 -12.53
N GLY A 71 -19.12 -2.71 -12.71
CA GLY A 71 -17.80 -2.30 -13.17
C GLY A 71 -17.75 -1.80 -14.62
N THR A 72 -18.82 -1.98 -15.41
CA THR A 72 -18.93 -1.40 -16.77
C THR A 72 -19.19 0.11 -16.79
N SER A 73 -19.37 0.74 -15.63
CA SER A 73 -19.52 2.19 -15.51
C SER A 73 -18.21 2.94 -15.79
N GLY A 74 -18.30 4.08 -16.47
CA GLY A 74 -17.20 5.04 -16.57
C GLY A 74 -16.08 4.61 -17.52
N GLU A 75 -16.44 4.04 -18.68
CA GLU A 75 -15.53 3.51 -19.72
C GLU A 75 -14.66 2.31 -19.28
N ARG A 76 -14.90 1.76 -18.08
CA ARG A 76 -14.24 0.54 -17.61
C ARG A 76 -14.82 -0.69 -18.30
N GLU A 77 -13.96 -1.66 -18.58
CA GLU A 77 -14.35 -2.99 -19.05
C GLU A 77 -13.81 -4.02 -18.05
N GLY A 78 -14.66 -4.55 -17.17
CA GLY A 78 -14.29 -5.57 -16.20
C GLY A 78 -15.00 -5.44 -14.84
N PRO A 79 -14.68 -6.34 -13.89
CA PRO A 79 -15.12 -6.25 -12.50
C PRO A 79 -14.62 -4.98 -11.82
N ILE A 80 -15.30 -4.59 -10.74
CA ILE A 80 -14.83 -3.54 -9.84
C ILE A 80 -13.58 -4.03 -9.10
N ARG A 81 -13.58 -5.30 -8.64
CA ARG A 81 -12.45 -5.95 -7.97
C ARG A 81 -12.28 -7.39 -8.47
N ASP A 82 -11.04 -7.84 -8.50
CA ASP A 82 -10.65 -9.21 -8.83
C ASP A 82 -9.86 -9.76 -7.64
N LEU A 83 -10.42 -10.77 -6.99
CA LEU A 83 -9.89 -11.37 -5.76
C LEU A 83 -9.14 -12.68 -6.01
N GLU A 84 -8.85 -13.03 -7.27
CA GLU A 84 -8.11 -14.24 -7.63
C GLU A 84 -6.63 -14.13 -7.22
N GLU A 85 -6.04 -12.95 -7.35
CA GLU A 85 -4.63 -12.71 -7.04
C GLU A 85 -4.41 -12.43 -5.54
N ASP A 86 -3.33 -13.00 -5.00
CA ASP A 86 -2.91 -12.76 -3.61
C ASP A 86 -2.61 -11.27 -3.38
N ARG A 87 -3.07 -10.78 -2.22
CA ARG A 87 -2.73 -9.45 -1.69
C ARG A 87 -2.25 -9.60 -0.25
N ARG A 88 -1.12 -9.00 0.11
CA ARG A 88 -0.38 -9.26 1.33
C ARG A 88 -0.24 -8.03 2.19
N CYS A 89 -0.29 -8.23 3.49
CA CYS A 89 0.05 -7.16 4.42
C CYS A 89 1.56 -7.17 4.75
N PRO A 90 2.23 -6.01 4.86
CA PRO A 90 1.69 -4.65 4.65
C PRO A 90 1.81 -4.14 3.22
N GLU A 91 2.40 -4.92 2.30
CA GLU A 91 2.82 -4.45 0.98
C GLU A 91 1.68 -3.91 0.11
N ASP A 92 0.47 -4.47 0.27
CA ASP A 92 -0.74 -4.07 -0.47
C ASP A 92 -1.66 -3.12 0.33
N LEU A 93 -1.23 -2.65 1.51
CA LEU A 93 -1.99 -1.62 2.25
C LEU A 93 -1.83 -0.25 1.59
N VAL A 94 -2.96 0.38 1.28
CA VAL A 94 -3.05 1.70 0.65
C VAL A 94 -3.80 2.73 1.50
N GLY A 95 -4.50 2.31 2.55
CA GLY A 95 -5.24 3.22 3.44
C GLY A 95 -6.61 3.64 2.92
N GLU A 96 -7.25 2.78 2.13
CA GLU A 96 -8.61 2.95 1.61
C GLU A 96 -9.38 1.65 1.84
N VAL A 97 -10.57 1.74 2.44
CA VAL A 97 -11.26 0.56 2.98
C VAL A 97 -11.62 -0.48 1.92
N HIS A 98 -12.02 -0.07 0.72
CA HIS A 98 -12.36 -1.04 -0.33
C HIS A 98 -11.10 -1.72 -0.86
N ALA A 99 -10.05 -0.96 -1.16
CA ALA A 99 -8.78 -1.49 -1.67
C ALA A 99 -8.06 -2.37 -0.65
N ASP A 100 -7.95 -1.92 0.60
CA ASP A 100 -7.34 -2.71 1.68
C ASP A 100 -8.21 -3.94 2.00
N GLY A 101 -9.54 -3.83 1.85
CA GLY A 101 -10.48 -4.94 2.03
C GLY A 101 -10.24 -6.10 1.07
N GLU A 102 -9.63 -5.85 -0.09
CA GLU A 102 -9.24 -6.90 -1.05
C GLU A 102 -8.21 -7.88 -0.46
N ILE A 103 -7.40 -7.48 0.53
CA ILE A 103 -6.50 -8.41 1.25
C ILE A 103 -7.32 -9.50 1.95
N TRP A 104 -8.41 -9.10 2.61
CA TRP A 104 -9.30 -10.06 3.27
C TRP A 104 -10.11 -10.86 2.25
N GLY A 105 -10.64 -10.20 1.22
CA GLY A 105 -11.38 -10.84 0.13
C GLY A 105 -10.54 -11.93 -0.56
N ALA A 106 -9.34 -11.59 -1.02
CA ALA A 106 -8.44 -12.53 -1.68
C ALA A 106 -8.03 -13.70 -0.77
N LEU A 107 -7.88 -13.49 0.54
CA LEU A 107 -7.63 -14.58 1.48
C LEU A 107 -8.82 -15.55 1.56
N ILE A 108 -10.04 -15.03 1.65
CA ILE A 108 -11.23 -15.89 1.70
C ILE A 108 -11.41 -16.64 0.37
N TRP A 109 -11.12 -16.00 -0.77
CA TRP A 109 -11.13 -16.70 -2.06
C TRP A 109 -10.10 -17.85 -2.09
N ASN A 110 -8.88 -17.60 -1.64
CA ASN A 110 -7.85 -18.65 -1.51
C ASN A 110 -8.30 -19.83 -0.62
N TYR A 111 -9.10 -19.57 0.42
CA TYR A 111 -9.71 -20.65 1.20
C TYR A 111 -10.80 -21.40 0.45
N LEU A 112 -11.59 -20.72 -0.38
CA LEU A 112 -12.63 -21.33 -1.20
C LEU A 112 -12.06 -22.18 -2.35
N ASP A 113 -10.92 -21.79 -2.91
CA ASP A 113 -10.22 -22.51 -3.98
C ASP A 113 -9.34 -23.68 -3.48
N ASP A 114 -9.05 -23.75 -2.18
CA ASP A 114 -8.25 -24.83 -1.60
C ASP A 114 -9.08 -26.12 -1.40
N ASP A 115 -8.78 -27.16 -2.18
CA ASP A 115 -9.43 -28.49 -2.14
C ASP A 115 -9.43 -29.17 -0.74
N ARG A 116 -8.65 -28.68 0.22
CA ARG A 116 -8.63 -29.16 1.62
C ARG A 116 -9.75 -28.55 2.47
N LEU A 117 -10.42 -27.51 1.97
CA LEU A 117 -11.46 -26.75 2.65
C LEU A 117 -12.78 -26.83 1.89
N MET A 118 -13.87 -27.07 2.61
CA MET A 118 -15.22 -26.99 2.04
C MET A 118 -15.77 -25.56 2.18
N ALA A 119 -16.60 -25.09 1.25
CA ALA A 119 -17.21 -23.76 1.34
C ALA A 119 -17.94 -23.52 2.68
N GLU A 120 -18.65 -24.53 3.21
CA GLU A 120 -19.29 -24.42 4.53
C GLU A 120 -18.29 -24.39 5.69
N GLN A 121 -17.08 -24.92 5.51
CA GLN A 121 -15.99 -24.79 6.48
C GLN A 121 -15.41 -23.38 6.49
N VAL A 122 -15.22 -22.79 5.32
CA VAL A 122 -14.72 -21.42 5.16
C VAL A 122 -15.74 -20.41 5.70
N TRP A 123 -17.04 -20.63 5.48
CA TRP A 123 -18.11 -19.81 6.09
C TRP A 123 -18.04 -19.81 7.62
N GLU A 124 -17.99 -20.99 8.25
CA GLU A 124 -17.90 -21.11 9.71
C GLU A 124 -16.61 -20.50 10.27
N LEU A 125 -15.52 -20.61 9.51
CA LEU A 125 -14.23 -19.99 9.83
C LEU A 125 -14.35 -18.45 9.86
N GLN A 126 -14.92 -17.85 8.81
CA GLN A 126 -15.09 -16.40 8.71
C GLN A 126 -16.05 -15.87 9.78
N VAL A 127 -17.22 -16.49 9.96
CA VAL A 127 -18.19 -16.06 10.98
C VAL A 127 -17.62 -16.22 12.39
N GLY A 128 -16.94 -17.34 12.66
CA GLY A 128 -16.27 -17.57 13.93
C GLY A 128 -15.22 -16.49 14.23
N ALA A 129 -14.37 -16.16 13.26
CA ALA A 129 -13.39 -15.09 13.39
C ALA A 129 -14.06 -13.72 13.61
N ALA A 130 -15.00 -13.36 12.74
CA ALA A 130 -15.71 -12.08 12.78
C ALA A 130 -16.46 -11.84 14.10
N SER A 131 -16.99 -12.90 14.71
CA SER A 131 -17.68 -12.82 16.00
C SER A 131 -16.80 -12.39 17.18
N THR A 132 -15.47 -12.41 17.00
CA THR A 132 -14.50 -11.99 18.01
C THR A 132 -14.02 -10.55 17.81
N TRP A 133 -14.39 -9.90 16.71
CA TRP A 133 -13.89 -8.58 16.38
C TRP A 133 -14.59 -7.48 17.17
N LEU A 134 -13.77 -6.62 17.74
CA LEU A 134 -14.16 -5.41 18.46
C LEU A 134 -13.69 -4.18 17.69
N TYR A 135 -14.00 -3.00 18.24
CA TYR A 135 -13.74 -1.71 17.59
C TYR A 135 -12.25 -1.45 17.29
N ASP A 136 -11.35 -2.16 17.97
CA ASP A 136 -9.90 -2.06 17.87
C ASP A 136 -9.27 -3.22 17.09
N VAL A 137 -10.07 -4.00 16.35
CA VAL A 137 -9.53 -5.04 15.47
C VAL A 137 -8.59 -4.40 14.46
N ASN A 138 -7.49 -5.10 14.22
CA ASN A 138 -6.52 -4.80 13.18
C ASN A 138 -6.23 -6.09 12.41
N TRP A 139 -5.51 -5.98 11.30
CA TRP A 139 -5.15 -7.14 10.47
C TRP A 139 -4.55 -8.30 11.25
N LYS A 140 -3.60 -8.02 12.16
CA LYS A 140 -2.96 -9.01 13.03
C LYS A 140 -3.96 -9.72 13.94
N LYS A 141 -4.91 -8.99 14.52
CA LYS A 141 -5.98 -9.56 15.36
C LYS A 141 -6.96 -10.38 14.51
N ALA A 142 -7.29 -9.91 13.30
CA ALA A 142 -8.17 -10.64 12.38
C ALA A 142 -7.56 -11.98 11.95
N GLY A 143 -6.28 -12.00 11.55
CA GLY A 143 -5.55 -13.24 11.24
C GLY A 143 -5.47 -14.20 12.42
N LYS A 144 -5.21 -13.70 13.64
CA LYS A 144 -5.27 -14.52 14.86
C LYS A 144 -6.66 -15.08 15.15
N SER A 145 -7.71 -14.33 14.80
CA SER A 145 -9.09 -14.78 14.98
C SER A 145 -9.41 -15.97 14.07
N LEU A 146 -8.93 -15.95 12.82
CA LEU A 146 -9.00 -17.11 11.91
C LEU A 146 -8.22 -18.30 12.46
N ALA A 147 -6.95 -18.11 12.86
CA ALA A 147 -6.12 -19.19 13.39
C ALA A 147 -6.74 -19.85 14.64
N ASN A 148 -7.29 -19.04 15.55
CA ASN A 148 -7.98 -19.52 16.74
C ASN A 148 -9.24 -20.30 16.36
N THR A 149 -10.07 -19.75 15.47
CA THR A 149 -11.31 -20.40 15.00
C THR A 149 -11.02 -21.74 14.32
N ALA A 150 -10.02 -21.82 13.44
CA ALA A 150 -9.60 -23.09 12.85
C ALA A 150 -9.14 -24.11 13.91
N GLY A 151 -8.46 -23.65 14.96
CA GLY A 151 -8.13 -24.49 16.12
C GLY A 151 -9.36 -25.02 16.86
N GLU A 152 -10.38 -24.19 17.06
CA GLU A 152 -11.64 -24.58 17.69
C GLU A 152 -12.44 -25.56 16.84
N LEU A 153 -12.59 -25.28 15.54
CA LEU A 153 -13.26 -26.15 14.57
C LEU A 153 -12.57 -27.52 14.47
N TYR A 154 -11.23 -27.57 14.56
CA TYR A 154 -10.48 -28.82 14.64
C TYR A 154 -10.77 -29.58 15.93
N ASN A 155 -10.78 -28.90 17.08
CA ASN A 155 -10.98 -29.55 18.38
C ASN A 155 -12.36 -30.20 18.53
N VAL A 156 -13.38 -29.65 17.85
CA VAL A 156 -14.74 -30.22 17.82
C VAL A 156 -14.94 -31.24 16.69
N GLY A 157 -13.92 -31.49 15.87
CA GLY A 157 -13.94 -32.45 14.77
C GLY A 157 -14.68 -31.96 13.52
N TYR A 158 -14.88 -30.64 13.38
CA TYR A 158 -15.44 -30.04 12.17
C TYR A 158 -14.36 -29.84 11.09
N PHE A 159 -13.13 -29.50 11.50
CA PHE A 159 -11.93 -29.57 10.65
C PHE A 159 -11.15 -30.85 10.94
N ASP A 160 -10.51 -31.39 9.91
CA ASP A 160 -9.43 -32.35 10.08
C ASP A 160 -8.06 -31.63 10.14
N GLY A 161 -6.97 -32.41 10.14
CA GLY A 161 -5.62 -31.86 10.21
C GLY A 161 -5.26 -31.03 8.98
N ASP A 162 -5.65 -31.50 7.79
CA ASP A 162 -5.28 -30.92 6.51
C ASP A 162 -6.02 -29.58 6.31
N ALA A 163 -7.31 -29.51 6.66
CA ALA A 163 -8.09 -28.27 6.65
C ALA A 163 -7.50 -27.20 7.60
N LYS A 164 -7.10 -27.61 8.82
CA LYS A 164 -6.48 -26.67 9.76
C LYS A 164 -5.12 -26.18 9.25
N GLU A 165 -4.31 -27.07 8.68
CA GLU A 165 -3.01 -26.73 8.10
C GLU A 165 -3.16 -25.74 6.93
N ALA A 166 -4.12 -25.99 6.04
CA ALA A 166 -4.46 -25.08 4.94
C ALA A 166 -4.75 -23.65 5.43
N VAL A 167 -5.55 -23.51 6.50
CA VAL A 167 -5.84 -22.19 7.07
C VAL A 167 -4.58 -21.46 7.51
N LEU A 168 -3.67 -22.16 8.19
CA LEU A 168 -2.44 -21.56 8.72
C LEU A 168 -1.44 -21.22 7.61
N GLU A 169 -1.35 -22.03 6.56
CA GLU A 169 -0.49 -21.77 5.40
C GLU A 169 -0.91 -20.49 4.67
N HIS A 170 -2.20 -20.32 4.37
CA HIS A 170 -2.66 -19.07 3.72
C HIS A 170 -2.52 -17.86 4.62
N LEU A 171 -2.71 -17.99 5.95
CA LEU A 171 -2.45 -16.89 6.88
C LEU A 171 -0.98 -16.45 6.88
N GLU A 172 -0.06 -17.39 6.67
CA GLU A 172 1.37 -17.12 6.51
C GLU A 172 1.65 -16.46 5.15
N THR A 173 1.07 -16.98 4.05
CA THR A 173 1.19 -16.41 2.70
C THR A 173 0.73 -14.95 2.64
N PHE A 174 -0.38 -14.63 3.30
CA PHE A 174 -0.95 -13.27 3.37
C PHE A 174 -0.32 -12.41 4.48
N ASN A 175 0.59 -12.99 5.28
CA ASN A 175 1.25 -12.35 6.42
C ASN A 175 0.30 -11.74 7.46
N LEU A 176 -0.91 -12.28 7.64
CA LEU A 176 -1.90 -11.72 8.59
C LEU A 176 -1.62 -12.06 10.05
N LEU A 177 -0.64 -12.91 10.36
CA LEU A 177 -0.26 -13.20 11.74
C LEU A 177 0.74 -12.20 12.30
N ASP A 178 1.52 -11.56 11.44
CA ASP A 178 2.57 -10.60 11.80
C ASP A 178 2.50 -9.28 11.04
N CYS A 179 1.45 -9.07 10.26
CA CYS A 179 1.07 -7.82 9.62
C CYS A 179 1.39 -6.58 10.47
N GLY A 180 2.30 -5.76 9.94
CA GLY A 180 2.68 -4.45 10.47
C GLY A 180 2.02 -3.33 9.66
N ARG A 181 2.49 -2.09 9.84
CA ARG A 181 2.06 -0.92 9.06
C ARG A 181 3.23 -0.08 8.55
N VAL A 182 4.42 -0.66 8.51
CA VAL A 182 5.60 -0.08 7.87
C VAL A 182 5.89 -0.90 6.63
N ILE A 183 5.80 -0.27 5.46
CA ILE A 183 6.00 -0.88 4.16
C ILE A 183 7.44 -0.64 3.71
N PRO A 184 8.22 -1.69 3.40
CA PRO A 184 9.55 -1.50 2.85
C PRO A 184 9.47 -0.90 1.43
N LEU A 185 10.32 0.10 1.18
CA LEU A 185 10.60 0.73 -0.11
C LEU A 185 11.96 0.26 -0.68
N ASP A 186 12.53 -0.79 -0.10
CA ASP A 186 13.75 -1.41 -0.61
C ASP A 186 13.55 -1.91 -2.05
N ASP A 187 14.66 -2.13 -2.76
CA ASP A 187 14.67 -2.61 -4.15
C ASP A 187 13.98 -1.70 -5.19
N GLY A 188 13.67 -0.45 -4.82
CA GLY A 188 13.09 0.55 -5.72
C GLY A 188 11.62 0.29 -6.04
N GLU A 189 10.90 -0.37 -5.13
CA GLU A 189 9.47 -0.61 -5.28
C GLU A 189 8.66 0.70 -5.12
N GLU A 190 7.65 0.86 -5.98
CA GLU A 190 6.69 1.95 -5.89
C GLU A 190 5.47 1.52 -5.09
N ARG A 191 4.96 2.39 -4.21
CA ARG A 191 3.79 2.12 -3.38
C ARG A 191 2.71 3.17 -3.61
N GLU A 192 1.54 2.74 -4.07
CA GLU A 192 0.38 3.62 -4.14
C GLU A 192 -0.25 3.78 -2.75
N GLN A 193 -0.69 4.97 -2.39
CA GLN A 193 -1.42 5.26 -1.16
C GLN A 193 -2.59 6.19 -1.42
N PHE A 194 -3.62 6.03 -0.61
CA PHE A 194 -4.75 6.93 -0.53
C PHE A 194 -4.46 8.04 0.46
N ILE A 195 -4.44 9.28 -0.01
CA ILE A 195 -4.19 10.45 0.81
C ILE A 195 -5.50 11.23 0.96
N VAL A 196 -5.82 11.62 2.19
CA VAL A 196 -7.06 12.36 2.50
C VAL A 196 -6.73 13.60 3.28
N ASN A 197 -7.56 14.63 3.14
CA ASN A 197 -7.62 15.71 4.11
C ASN A 197 -9.05 16.26 4.19
N ALA A 198 -9.33 17.01 5.25
CA ALA A 198 -10.55 17.74 5.50
C ALA A 198 -10.28 19.23 5.67
N GLY A 199 -11.33 20.04 5.68
CA GLY A 199 -11.28 21.47 6.00
C GLY A 199 -10.97 21.80 7.46
N LEU A 200 -10.07 21.05 8.09
CA LEU A 200 -9.63 21.23 9.47
C LEU A 200 -8.43 22.21 9.53
N HIS A 201 -8.15 22.73 10.72
CA HIS A 201 -7.16 23.78 10.95
C HIS A 201 -6.29 23.50 12.19
N GLU A 202 -5.23 24.28 12.34
CA GLU A 202 -4.27 24.19 13.45
C GLU A 202 -3.65 22.79 13.55
N GLU A 203 -3.62 22.19 14.73
CA GLU A 203 -3.05 20.86 14.99
C GLU A 203 -3.78 19.72 14.25
N PHE A 204 -4.96 19.97 13.70
CA PHE A 204 -5.76 19.01 12.94
C PHE A 204 -5.71 19.23 11.42
N ALA A 205 -4.88 20.18 10.96
CA ALA A 205 -4.76 20.50 9.53
C ALA A 205 -4.11 19.39 8.70
N LEU A 206 -3.53 18.38 9.37
CA LEU A 206 -2.88 17.24 8.76
C LEU A 206 -3.66 15.97 9.10
N ILE A 207 -3.86 15.10 8.12
CA ILE A 207 -4.38 13.75 8.33
C ILE A 207 -3.30 12.76 7.88
N PRO A 208 -2.60 12.09 8.82
CA PRO A 208 -1.60 11.08 8.49
C PRO A 208 -2.18 9.92 7.67
N LEU A 209 -1.35 9.28 6.86
CA LEU A 209 -1.65 7.99 6.28
C LEU A 209 -1.84 6.93 7.39
N GLY A 210 -2.41 5.78 7.01
CA GLY A 210 -2.49 4.64 7.93
C GLY A 210 -1.24 3.77 7.97
N THR A 211 -0.38 3.93 6.96
CA THR A 211 0.89 3.22 6.79
C THR A 211 2.04 4.20 6.82
N GLN A 212 3.21 3.67 7.12
CA GLN A 212 4.49 4.34 7.02
C GLN A 212 5.38 3.52 6.09
N PHE A 213 6.56 4.05 5.80
CA PHE A 213 7.54 3.43 4.93
C PHE A 213 8.87 3.27 5.64
N SER A 214 9.66 2.30 5.21
CA SER A 214 11.07 2.16 5.60
C SER A 214 11.95 2.00 4.37
N LEU A 215 13.19 2.49 4.46
CA LEU A 215 14.25 2.24 3.50
C LEU A 215 15.54 1.91 4.27
N ASP A 216 16.11 0.74 4.04
CA ASP A 216 17.41 0.37 4.57
C ASP A 216 18.52 1.01 3.72
N VAL A 217 19.30 1.89 4.35
CA VAL A 217 20.40 2.61 3.68
C VAL A 217 21.72 1.95 4.04
N PRO A 218 22.44 1.33 3.10
CA PRO A 218 23.70 0.66 3.41
C PRO A 218 24.85 1.64 3.65
N ASP A 219 25.91 1.16 4.30
CA ASP A 219 27.10 1.93 4.70
C ASP A 219 27.75 2.71 3.54
N GLU A 220 27.61 2.20 2.31
CA GLU A 220 28.20 2.78 1.11
C GLU A 220 27.35 3.86 0.43
N ALA A 221 26.16 4.18 0.93
CA ALA A 221 25.31 5.22 0.34
C ALA A 221 25.92 6.62 0.54
N ASP A 222 25.91 7.43 -0.51
CA ASP A 222 26.31 8.84 -0.47
C ASP A 222 25.09 9.78 -0.43
N TRP A 223 23.95 9.31 -0.94
CA TRP A 223 22.70 10.06 -0.98
C TRP A 223 21.49 9.13 -0.83
N LEU A 224 20.39 9.68 -0.32
CA LEU A 224 19.05 9.08 -0.29
C LEU A 224 18.06 10.06 -0.91
N ARG A 225 17.04 9.53 -1.58
CA ARG A 225 15.94 10.28 -2.17
C ARG A 225 14.60 9.64 -1.84
N PHE A 226 13.62 10.48 -1.51
CA PHE A 226 12.21 10.11 -1.47
C PHE A 226 11.44 10.94 -2.50
N GLU A 227 10.60 10.30 -3.30
CA GLU A 227 9.87 10.93 -4.38
C GLU A 227 8.40 10.50 -4.47
N ILE A 228 7.59 11.41 -5.02
CA ILE A 228 6.22 11.16 -5.46
C ILE A 228 6.24 10.98 -6.97
N THR A 229 6.14 9.74 -7.43
CA THR A 229 6.24 9.39 -8.86
C THR A 229 4.94 9.66 -9.60
N ASP A 230 3.79 9.51 -8.92
CA ASP A 230 2.46 9.86 -9.43
C ASP A 230 1.60 10.56 -8.37
N TYR A 231 0.74 11.49 -8.82
CA TYR A 231 -0.16 12.24 -7.95
C TYR A 231 -1.49 12.51 -8.66
N ARG A 232 -2.58 12.03 -8.07
CA ARG A 232 -3.95 12.18 -8.56
C ARG A 232 -4.85 12.67 -7.44
N GLY A 233 -5.01 13.98 -7.31
CA GLY A 233 -5.83 14.58 -6.25
C GLY A 233 -6.34 15.97 -6.63
N SER A 234 -7.12 16.56 -5.73
CA SER A 234 -7.57 17.95 -5.86
C SER A 234 -6.40 18.94 -5.89
N GLU A 235 -6.57 20.10 -6.53
CA GLU A 235 -5.62 21.21 -6.47
C GLU A 235 -5.52 21.84 -5.07
N ASP A 236 -6.47 21.54 -4.19
CA ASP A 236 -6.51 22.00 -2.80
C ASP A 236 -5.88 21.01 -1.80
N LEU A 237 -5.38 19.87 -2.30
CA LEU A 237 -4.73 18.83 -1.51
C LEU A 237 -3.23 18.83 -1.79
N GLY A 238 -2.44 19.03 -0.74
CA GLY A 238 -1.00 18.79 -0.73
C GLY A 238 -0.64 17.71 0.29
N TYR A 239 0.64 17.62 0.62
CA TYR A 239 1.14 16.69 1.62
C TYR A 239 2.24 17.30 2.49
N THR A 240 2.48 16.64 3.62
CA THR A 240 3.69 16.77 4.43
C THR A 240 4.32 15.40 4.56
N LEU A 241 5.59 15.27 4.20
CA LEU A 241 6.43 14.12 4.45
C LEU A 241 7.16 14.33 5.78
N PHE A 242 7.10 13.36 6.67
CA PHE A 242 7.88 13.28 7.90
C PHE A 242 8.93 12.19 7.73
N MET A 243 10.14 12.43 8.21
CA MET A 243 11.22 11.45 8.21
C MET A 243 11.79 11.28 9.62
N ARG A 244 12.13 10.04 9.96
CA ARG A 244 12.83 9.69 11.20
C ARG A 244 13.85 8.59 10.96
N GLN A 245 15.01 8.69 11.61
CA GLN A 245 16.07 7.70 11.58
C GLN A 245 15.85 6.62 12.64
N ASP A 246 16.13 5.36 12.28
CA ASP A 246 16.14 4.15 13.10
C ASP A 246 14.83 3.74 13.80
N ASP A 247 13.75 4.51 13.65
CA ASP A 247 12.45 4.19 14.22
C ASP A 247 11.30 4.89 13.47
N TYR A 248 10.09 4.36 13.62
CA TYR A 248 8.88 4.89 12.97
C TYR A 248 8.47 6.26 13.52
N ILE A 249 7.71 7.02 12.75
CA ILE A 249 7.18 8.31 13.18
C ILE A 249 6.06 8.05 14.20
N GLU A 250 6.23 8.54 15.43
CA GLU A 250 5.22 8.37 16.47
C GLU A 250 4.13 9.44 16.36
N HIS A 251 2.89 9.00 16.58
CA HIS A 251 1.72 9.87 16.62
C HIS A 251 1.07 9.83 17.99
N GLU A 252 0.62 10.99 18.47
CA GLU A 252 -0.33 11.06 19.59
C GLU A 252 -1.75 11.05 19.05
N THR A 253 -2.63 10.28 19.69
CA THR A 253 -4.04 10.21 19.34
C THR A 253 -4.82 11.27 20.09
N THR A 254 -5.67 12.01 19.37
CA THR A 254 -6.62 12.94 19.98
C THR A 254 -8.02 12.74 19.38
N THR A 255 -9.05 13.24 20.04
CA THR A 255 -10.44 13.08 19.60
C THR A 255 -11.07 14.43 19.32
N LEU A 256 -11.59 14.57 18.10
CA LEU A 256 -12.42 15.71 17.71
C LEU A 256 -13.81 15.54 18.34
N GLU A 257 -13.96 15.98 19.59
CA GLU A 257 -15.17 15.74 20.42
C GLU A 257 -16.49 16.11 19.72
N PHE A 258 -16.47 17.10 18.83
CA PHE A 258 -17.66 17.58 18.14
C PHE A 258 -18.20 16.62 17.05
N ILE A 259 -17.36 15.73 16.51
CA ILE A 259 -17.74 14.68 15.53
C ILE A 259 -17.39 13.25 16.01
N GLY A 260 -16.72 13.11 17.15
CA GLY A 260 -16.33 11.82 17.70
C GLY A 260 -15.25 11.08 16.90
N LEU A 261 -14.48 11.81 16.07
CA LEU A 261 -13.43 11.23 15.22
C LEU A 261 -12.09 11.24 15.97
N ALA A 262 -11.44 10.09 16.06
CA ALA A 262 -10.04 10.01 16.48
C ALA A 262 -9.12 10.42 15.34
N ILE A 263 -8.09 11.21 15.63
CA ILE A 263 -7.08 11.65 14.67
C ILE A 263 -5.68 11.45 15.26
N ALA A 264 -4.74 11.05 14.41
CA ALA A 264 -3.33 10.95 14.74
C ALA A 264 -2.63 12.27 14.45
N VAL A 265 -1.79 12.74 15.37
CA VAL A 265 -0.94 13.93 15.19
C VAL A 265 0.52 13.50 15.28
N PRO A 266 1.36 13.73 14.25
CA PRO A 266 2.78 13.38 14.29
C PRO A 266 3.49 14.14 15.42
N THR A 267 4.32 13.44 16.21
CA THR A 267 4.97 14.02 17.40
C THR A 267 6.47 13.78 17.48
N THR A 268 6.96 12.64 16.98
CA THR A 268 8.39 12.30 17.01
C THR A 268 8.88 12.07 15.58
N TYR A 269 9.68 13.00 15.07
CA TYR A 269 10.30 12.97 13.74
C TYR A 269 11.54 13.88 13.72
N ASP A 270 12.45 13.66 12.76
CA ASP A 270 13.70 14.41 12.64
C ASP A 270 13.56 15.64 11.72
N LEU A 271 12.78 15.51 10.66
CA LEU A 271 12.42 16.62 9.76
C LEU A 271 11.06 16.40 9.12
N ASP A 272 10.49 17.49 8.61
CA ASP A 272 9.31 17.49 7.76
C ASP A 272 9.52 18.32 6.49
N VAL A 273 8.88 17.91 5.39
CA VAL A 273 8.90 18.62 4.10
C VAL A 273 7.47 18.72 3.56
N GLU A 274 7.03 19.95 3.28
CA GLU A 274 5.77 20.19 2.59
C GLU A 274 5.94 20.08 1.07
N GLY A 275 4.99 19.44 0.41
CA GLY A 275 4.98 19.31 -1.05
C GLY A 275 3.58 19.26 -1.64
N GLU A 276 3.55 19.32 -2.97
CA GLU A 276 2.35 19.33 -3.81
C GLU A 276 2.69 18.65 -5.15
N GLY A 277 1.77 17.86 -5.70
CA GLY A 277 1.98 17.17 -6.97
C GLY A 277 3.13 16.15 -6.96
N THR A 278 3.66 15.85 -8.14
CA THR A 278 4.75 14.89 -8.34
C THR A 278 6.14 15.53 -8.23
N GLY A 279 7.14 14.72 -7.86
CA GLY A 279 8.55 15.11 -7.86
C GLY A 279 9.32 14.61 -6.64
N ILE A 280 10.59 15.01 -6.60
CA ILE A 280 11.48 14.74 -5.46
C ILE A 280 11.01 15.57 -4.28
N VAL A 281 10.71 14.89 -3.18
CA VAL A 281 10.25 15.53 -1.94
C VAL A 281 11.43 15.73 -0.99
N LEU A 282 12.29 14.72 -0.88
CA LEU A 282 13.44 14.75 0.01
C LEU A 282 14.69 14.23 -0.71
N GLU A 283 15.81 14.93 -0.51
CA GLU A 283 17.15 14.46 -0.87
C GLU A 283 18.05 14.67 0.35
N LEU A 284 18.68 13.60 0.83
CA LEU A 284 19.63 13.62 1.95
C LEU A 284 21.03 13.24 1.46
N ASP A 285 22.03 13.94 1.97
CA ASP A 285 23.44 13.62 1.75
C ASP A 285 24.27 14.01 2.99
N SER A 286 25.58 13.81 2.95
CA SER A 286 26.49 14.16 4.07
C SER A 286 26.49 15.65 4.46
N GLY A 287 25.96 16.53 3.62
CA GLY A 287 25.88 17.97 3.79
C GLY A 287 24.49 18.50 4.15
N THR A 288 23.46 17.66 4.22
CA THR A 288 22.12 18.05 4.67
C THR A 288 22.04 18.17 6.19
N ASP A 289 20.94 18.75 6.70
CA ASP A 289 20.63 18.86 8.12
C ASP A 289 19.19 18.36 8.37
N PRO A 290 19.01 17.18 9.00
CA PRO A 290 20.04 16.23 9.42
C PRO A 290 20.84 15.65 8.25
N PRO A 291 22.11 15.24 8.48
CA PRO A 291 22.91 14.57 7.46
C PRO A 291 22.40 13.15 7.22
N LEU A 292 22.69 12.62 6.04
CA LEU A 292 22.62 11.17 5.81
C LEU A 292 23.62 10.45 6.72
N GLU A 293 23.14 9.43 7.43
CA GLU A 293 23.90 8.49 8.24
C GLU A 293 23.76 7.10 7.60
N PRO A 294 24.71 6.72 6.71
CA PRO A 294 24.70 5.40 6.08
C PRO A 294 24.78 4.28 7.13
N GLY A 295 24.10 3.16 6.87
CA GLY A 295 23.96 2.02 7.78
C GLY A 295 22.70 2.07 8.65
N ASN A 296 21.98 3.19 8.67
CA ASN A 296 20.72 3.35 9.40
C ASN A 296 19.50 2.99 8.51
N THR A 297 18.39 2.67 9.15
CA THR A 297 17.08 2.56 8.48
C THR A 297 16.36 3.89 8.56
N TYR A 298 15.80 4.35 7.44
CA TYR A 298 15.05 5.60 7.37
C TYR A 298 13.56 5.31 7.27
N TYR A 299 12.77 5.91 8.15
CA TYR A 299 11.32 5.77 8.18
C TYR A 299 10.65 7.04 7.67
N PHE A 300 9.54 6.85 6.95
CA PHE A 300 8.76 7.95 6.38
C PHE A 300 7.28 7.81 6.72
N SER A 301 6.67 8.91 7.15
CA SER A 301 5.21 9.02 7.27
C SER A 301 4.75 10.17 6.40
N MET A 302 3.59 10.06 5.78
CA MET A 302 2.99 11.17 5.04
C MET A 302 1.67 11.57 5.68
N ALA A 303 1.32 12.84 5.54
CA ALA A 303 0.01 13.35 5.90
C ALA A 303 -0.56 14.21 4.77
N GLY A 304 -1.86 14.07 4.50
CA GLY A 304 -2.56 15.03 3.64
C GLY A 304 -2.52 16.41 4.27
N ARG A 305 -2.43 17.46 3.44
CA ARG A 305 -2.36 18.87 3.85
C ARG A 305 -3.39 19.72 3.10
N ASN A 306 -4.20 20.48 3.83
CA ASN A 306 -5.20 21.38 3.26
C ASN A 306 -4.52 22.68 2.78
N LEU A 307 -4.56 22.95 1.47
CA LEU A 307 -3.96 24.15 0.88
C LEU A 307 -4.83 25.41 1.01
N GLY A 308 -5.99 25.27 1.66
CA GLY A 308 -6.89 26.38 2.01
C GLY A 308 -8.20 26.41 1.21
N GLY A 309 -8.40 25.50 0.27
CA GLY A 309 -9.63 25.40 -0.53
C GLY A 309 -10.65 24.37 -0.04
N ILE A 310 -10.29 23.51 0.93
CA ILE A 310 -11.23 22.53 1.50
C ILE A 310 -12.11 23.23 2.54
N GLU A 311 -13.44 23.25 2.31
CA GLU A 311 -14.40 23.84 3.24
C GLU A 311 -14.46 23.06 4.57
N LEU A 312 -14.81 23.76 5.66
CA LEU A 312 -14.87 23.19 7.00
C LEU A 312 -15.80 21.96 7.04
N LEU A 313 -15.25 20.81 7.45
CA LEU A 313 -15.90 19.49 7.48
C LEU A 313 -16.22 18.87 6.11
N ASP A 314 -15.79 19.50 5.03
CA ASP A 314 -15.70 18.83 3.73
C ASP A 314 -14.40 18.02 3.66
N PHE A 315 -14.38 17.00 2.80
CA PHE A 315 -13.27 16.08 2.64
C PHE A 315 -12.83 16.03 1.18
N THR A 316 -11.53 15.89 0.98
CA THR A 316 -10.96 15.59 -0.33
C THR A 316 -10.01 14.41 -0.19
N ALA A 317 -9.85 13.68 -1.29
CA ALA A 317 -8.97 12.54 -1.36
C ALA A 317 -8.19 12.56 -2.67
N GLY A 318 -7.07 11.87 -2.65
CA GLY A 318 -6.24 11.61 -3.81
C GLY A 318 -5.51 10.28 -3.69
N ARG A 319 -4.82 9.92 -4.77
CA ARG A 319 -3.85 8.83 -4.79
C ARG A 319 -2.47 9.38 -5.05
N ILE A 320 -1.49 8.88 -4.32
CA ILE A 320 -0.08 9.16 -4.52
C ILE A 320 0.68 7.87 -4.73
N THR A 321 1.73 7.90 -5.54
CA THR A 321 2.68 6.80 -5.62
C THR A 321 4.01 7.29 -5.08
N VAL A 322 4.51 6.61 -4.04
CA VAL A 322 5.79 6.93 -3.39
C VAL A 322 6.86 5.95 -3.84
N ALA A 323 8.09 6.44 -3.91
CA ALA A 323 9.28 5.62 -4.06
C ALA A 323 10.42 6.22 -3.24
N ALA A 324 11.35 5.39 -2.81
CA ALA A 324 12.58 5.84 -2.19
C ALA A 324 13.77 5.04 -2.73
N GLU A 325 14.91 5.71 -2.87
CA GLU A 325 16.14 5.09 -3.35
C GLU A 325 17.35 5.74 -2.68
N TRP A 326 18.47 5.05 -2.72
CA TRP A 326 19.77 5.59 -2.31
C TRP A 326 20.80 5.30 -3.40
N GLY A 327 21.93 5.99 -3.38
CA GLY A 327 23.00 5.70 -4.32
C GLY A 327 24.36 6.25 -3.93
N GLN A 328 25.33 5.98 -4.79
CA GLN A 328 26.71 6.42 -4.66
C GLN A 328 26.98 7.58 -5.62
N ASN A 329 27.70 8.58 -5.14
CA ASN A 329 28.41 9.51 -5.99
C ASN A 329 29.53 8.72 -6.68
N GLN A 330 29.39 8.45 -7.98
CA GLN A 330 30.45 7.78 -8.72
C GLN A 330 31.77 8.49 -8.46
N ALA A 331 32.74 7.78 -7.87
CA ALA A 331 34.11 8.25 -7.81
C ALA A 331 34.52 8.59 -9.26
N PRO A 332 35.12 9.77 -9.52
CA PRO A 332 35.63 10.06 -10.85
C PRO A 332 36.52 8.89 -11.27
N PRO A 333 36.39 8.37 -12.50
CA PRO A 333 37.19 7.24 -12.95
C PRO A 333 38.66 7.55 -12.67
N ASP A 334 39.36 6.59 -12.07
CA ASP A 334 40.78 6.69 -11.75
C ASP A 334 41.56 6.96 -13.05
N GLU A 335 41.73 8.23 -13.40
CA GLU A 335 42.73 8.70 -14.34
C GLU A 335 44.10 8.56 -13.68
N SER A 336 44.48 7.31 -13.42
CA SER A 336 45.88 6.95 -13.25
C SER A 336 46.60 7.49 -14.49
N PRO A 337 47.59 8.39 -14.35
CA PRO A 337 48.30 8.93 -15.49
C PRO A 337 48.96 7.73 -16.17
N LYS A 338 48.52 7.41 -17.40
CA LYS A 338 49.25 6.46 -18.25
C LYS A 338 50.68 6.96 -18.32
N GLY A 339 51.56 6.30 -17.56
CA GLY A 339 52.96 6.61 -17.52
C GLY A 339 53.49 6.66 -18.95
N CYS A 340 54.19 7.75 -19.27
CA CYS A 340 55.00 7.81 -20.48
C CYS A 340 56.00 6.66 -20.46
N SER A 341 55.69 5.57 -21.17
CA SER A 341 56.69 4.61 -21.60
C SER A 341 57.30 5.14 -22.90
N CYS A 342 58.43 5.82 -22.78
CA CYS A 342 59.36 5.94 -23.89
C CYS A 342 59.92 4.56 -24.18
N ASP A 343 59.50 3.93 -25.28
CA ASP A 343 60.29 2.86 -25.89
C ASP A 343 60.36 3.00 -27.41
N GLY A 344 61.59 2.85 -27.88
CA GLY A 344 62.04 3.24 -29.20
C GLY A 344 61.58 2.34 -30.33
N ALA A 345 61.32 3.00 -31.46
CA ALA A 345 61.37 2.53 -32.84
C ALA A 345 61.73 1.06 -33.11
N ARG A 346 60.82 0.35 -33.78
CA ARG A 346 61.08 -0.46 -34.98
C ARG A 346 59.78 -0.71 -35.76
N VAL A 347 59.82 -0.45 -37.05
CA VAL A 347 58.77 -0.64 -38.10
C VAL A 347 59.49 -1.35 -39.27
N PRO A 348 58.86 -2.08 -40.22
CA PRO A 348 57.51 -2.69 -40.30
C PRO A 348 57.52 -4.19 -40.71
N SER A 349 56.34 -4.84 -40.73
CA SER A 349 55.98 -5.66 -41.91
C SER A 349 54.51 -5.53 -42.29
N ILE A 350 54.32 -5.38 -43.60
CA ILE A 350 53.12 -5.12 -44.39
C ILE A 350 52.12 -6.28 -44.34
N ALA A 351 50.84 -5.97 -44.11
CA ALA A 351 49.69 -6.58 -44.78
C ALA A 351 48.50 -5.62 -44.57
N SER A 352 48.12 -4.85 -45.60
CA SER A 352 46.89 -5.06 -46.40
C SER A 352 45.62 -4.69 -45.62
N LEU A 353 44.66 -3.89 -46.07
CA LEU A 353 44.41 -3.07 -47.27
C LEU A 353 42.97 -2.51 -47.04
N VAL A 354 42.66 -1.32 -47.60
CA VAL A 354 41.31 -0.80 -47.94
C VAL A 354 40.59 -0.09 -46.78
N LEU A 355 40.56 1.26 -46.71
CA LEU A 355 39.66 2.23 -47.41
C LEU A 355 38.16 2.00 -47.07
N ILE A 356 37.25 2.95 -46.78
CA ILE A 356 37.22 4.42 -46.84
C ILE A 356 35.93 4.91 -46.11
N LEU A 357 36.04 6.12 -45.54
CA LEU A 357 35.07 7.21 -45.26
C LEU A 357 33.54 6.97 -45.16
N LEU A 358 33.02 7.48 -44.03
CA LEU A 358 32.11 8.65 -43.90
C LEU A 358 31.17 8.99 -45.07
N CYS A 359 29.86 9.03 -44.79
CA CYS A 359 29.04 10.26 -44.69
C CYS A 359 27.55 9.96 -44.94
N GLY A 360 26.69 10.61 -44.16
CA GLY A 360 25.53 11.31 -44.72
C GLY A 360 24.17 10.65 -44.55
N LEU A 361 23.38 11.25 -43.65
CA LEU A 361 22.03 11.78 -43.90
C LEU A 361 21.03 10.91 -44.66
N GLY A 362 19.90 10.62 -44.01
CA GLY A 362 18.63 10.46 -44.73
C GLY A 362 17.54 9.66 -44.02
N PHE A 363 16.62 10.37 -43.37
CA PHE A 363 15.18 10.31 -43.67
C PHE A 363 14.56 8.91 -43.92
N TRP A 364 13.75 8.38 -42.99
CA TRP A 364 12.29 8.13 -43.18
C TRP A 364 11.61 7.43 -41.98
N ARG A 365 10.53 8.10 -41.54
CA ARG A 365 9.21 7.63 -41.04
C ARG A 365 8.86 6.13 -40.93
N ARG A 366 8.11 5.87 -39.84
CA ARG A 366 6.95 4.97 -39.62
C ARG A 366 7.21 3.46 -39.47
N LYS A 367 6.88 2.93 -38.30
CA LYS A 367 5.50 2.53 -37.97
C LYS A 367 5.20 2.89 -36.53
#